data_AF-A0A7X9U4Y9-F1
#
_entry.id   AF-A0A7X9U4Y9-F1
#
_cell.length_a   1.000
_cell.length_b   1.000
_cell.length_c   1.000
_cell.angle_alpha   90.00
_cell.angle_beta   90.00
_cell.angle_gamma   90.00
#
_symmetry.space_group_name_H-M   'P 1'
#
loop_
_entity.id
_entity.type
_entity.pdbx_description
1 polymer ?
#
loop_
_entity_poly.entity_id
_entity_poly.type
_entity_poly.pdbx_seq_one_letter_code
_entity_poly.pdbx_strand_id
1 'polypeptide(L)' 'MQNLSSQIPQKPEKPKSDECCGGGSCCPCVWDEYKEKLVAWRCIQNIKKHKEETNK' A
#
# COMPACT_ATOMS: atom_id res chain seq x y z
N MET A 1 -4.03 -2.28 -27.64
CA MET A 1 -4.48 -1.28 -26.64
C MET A 1 -3.91 -1.70 -25.29
N GLN A 2 -2.77 -1.13 -24.88
CA GLN A 2 -2.15 -1.48 -23.59
C GLN A 2 -2.72 -0.54 -22.53
N ASN A 3 -3.60 -1.07 -21.69
CA ASN A 3 -4.29 -0.34 -20.64
C ASN A 3 -3.27 0.01 -19.54
N LEU A 4 -2.81 1.27 -19.50
CA LEU A 4 -1.77 1.76 -18.59
C LEU A 4 -2.28 1.97 -17.15
N SER A 5 -3.50 1.53 -16.85
CA SER A 5 -4.15 1.68 -15.53
C SER A 5 -3.61 0.70 -14.49
N SER A 6 -2.88 -0.34 -14.91
CA SER A 6 -2.35 -1.38 -14.01
C SER A 6 -1.08 -1.00 -13.24
N GLN A 7 -0.52 0.20 -13.46
CA GLN A 7 0.77 0.59 -12.85
C GLN A 7 0.64 1.32 -11.50
N ILE A 8 -0.58 1.56 -11.01
CA ILE A 8 -0.76 2.13 -9.67
C ILE A 8 -0.91 0.96 -8.70
N PRO A 9 0.00 0.79 -7.72
CA PRO A 9 -0.29 -0.14 -6.65
C PRO A 9 -1.60 0.27 -5.99
N GLN A 10 -2.51 -0.68 -5.82
CA GLN A 10 -3.76 -0.42 -5.10
C GLN A 10 -3.46 -0.20 -3.62
N LYS A 11 -4.32 0.57 -2.96
CA LYS A 11 -4.18 0.83 -1.53
C LYS A 11 -4.24 -0.52 -0.80
N PRO A 12 -3.26 -0.85 0.06
CA PRO A 12 -3.31 -2.12 0.77
C PRO A 12 -4.56 -2.16 1.64
N GLU A 13 -5.19 -3.32 1.70
CA GLU A 13 -6.34 -3.55 2.56
C GLU A 13 -5.89 -3.65 4.02
N LYS A 14 -6.61 -2.98 4.90
CA LYS A 14 -6.29 -2.97 6.32
C LYS A 14 -6.59 -4.36 6.89
N PRO A 15 -5.62 -5.05 7.50
CA PRO A 15 -5.87 -6.35 8.12
C PRO A 15 -6.91 -6.19 9.23
N LYS A 16 -7.73 -7.23 9.43
CA LYS A 16 -8.70 -7.23 10.53
C LYS A 16 -7.95 -7.32 11.86
N SER A 17 -8.54 -6.76 12.91
CA SER A 17 -7.95 -6.81 14.26
C SER A 17 -7.69 -8.25 14.73
N ASP A 18 -8.52 -9.21 14.27
CA ASP A 18 -8.41 -10.64 14.57
C ASP A 18 -7.30 -11.37 13.80
N GLU A 19 -6.76 -10.80 12.72
CA GLU A 19 -5.64 -11.41 11.97
C GLU A 19 -4.28 -11.14 12.61
N CYS A 20 -4.24 -10.20 13.56
CA CYS A 20 -3.11 -10.04 14.43
C CYS A 20 -3.32 -10.93 15.66
N CYS A 21 -2.44 -11.90 15.88
CA CYS A 21 -2.39 -12.56 17.17
C CYS A 21 -2.23 -11.50 18.25
N GLY A 22 -3.30 -11.26 19.01
CA GLY A 22 -3.43 -10.18 20.01
C GLY A 22 -2.54 -10.33 21.24
N GLY A 23 -1.34 -10.91 21.11
CA GLY A 23 -0.45 -11.25 22.22
C GLY A 23 1.03 -11.35 21.84
N GLY A 24 1.51 -10.70 20.78
CA GLY A 24 2.94 -10.53 20.52
C GLY A 24 3.74 -11.81 20.18
N SER A 25 3.07 -12.94 19.91
CA SER A 25 3.73 -14.24 19.68
C SER A 25 3.87 -14.62 18.20
N CYS A 26 3.23 -13.89 17.29
CA CYS A 26 3.20 -14.21 15.87
C CYS A 26 4.14 -13.29 15.10
N CYS A 27 5.38 -13.73 14.91
CA CYS A 27 6.32 -13.18 13.94
C CYS A 27 6.29 -14.07 12.69
N PRO A 28 5.96 -13.54 11.50
CA PRO A 28 5.79 -12.13 11.14
C PRO A 28 4.37 -11.57 11.42
N CYS A 29 4.28 -10.32 11.88
CA CYS A 29 3.03 -9.62 12.13
C CYS A 29 2.43 -9.06 10.84
N VAL A 30 1.17 -9.39 10.54
CA VAL A 30 0.44 -8.88 9.37
C VAL A 30 0.36 -7.35 9.31
N TRP A 31 0.43 -6.69 10.47
CA TRP A 31 0.44 -5.23 10.54
C TRP A 31 1.74 -4.61 10.09
N ASP A 32 2.88 -5.26 10.31
CA ASP A 32 4.17 -4.73 9.90
C ASP A 32 4.26 -4.75 8.37
N GLU A 33 3.89 -5.87 7.75
CA GLU A 33 3.80 -5.96 6.29
C GLU A 33 2.80 -4.96 5.70
N TYR A 34 1.61 -4.81 6.33
CA TYR A 34 0.62 -3.81 5.91
C TYR A 34 1.18 -2.38 5.98
N LYS A 35 1.87 -2.02 7.08
CA LYS A 35 2.46 -0.69 7.26
C LYS A 35 3.51 -0.41 6.18
N GLU A 36 4.39 -1.36 5.89
CA GLU A 36 5.40 -1.20 4.84
C GLU A 36 4.75 -0.96 3.47
N LYS A 37 3.77 -1.80 3.10
CA LYS A 37 3.00 -1.64 1.86
C LYS A 37 2.25 -0.30 1.82
N LEU A 38 1.71 0.15 2.95
CA LEU A 38 0.98 1.41 3.06
C LEU A 38 1.89 2.63 2.86
N VAL A 39 3.10 2.60 3.44
CA VAL A 39 4.11 3.66 3.27
C VAL A 39 4.53 3.75 1.80
N ALA A 40 4.85 2.62 1.18
CA ALA A 40 5.23 2.57 -0.24
C ALA A 40 4.10 3.12 -1.13
N TRP A 41 2.87 2.70 -0.90
CA TRP A 41 1.69 3.21 -1.62
C TRP A 41 1.57 4.73 -1.49
N ARG A 42 1.68 5.27 -0.27
CA ARG A 42 1.56 6.71 -0.02
C ARG A 42 2.64 7.53 -0.72
N CYS A 43 3.88 7.04 -0.75
CA CYS A 43 4.96 7.65 -1.54
C CYS A 43 4.62 7.70 -3.04
N ILE A 44 4.15 6.58 -3.59
CA ILE A 44 3.81 6.49 -5.03
C ILE A 44 2.63 7.40 -5.38
N GLN A 45 1.62 7.51 -4.52
CA GLN A 45 0.48 8.41 -4.72
C GLN A 45 0.91 9.88 -4.79
N ASN A 46 1.81 10.30 -3.90
CA ASN A 46 2.36 11.67 -3.94
C ASN A 46 3.13 11.91 -5.24
N ILE A 47 4.01 10.98 -5.64
CA ILE A 47 4.77 11.08 -6.89
C ILE A 47 3.83 11.13 -8.12
N LYS A 48 2.74 10.35 -8.10
CA LYS A 48 1.75 10.34 -9.18
C LYS A 48 1.00 11.64 -9.34
N LYS A 49 0.54 12.26 -8.24
CA LYS A 49 -0.09 13.58 -8.30
C LYS A 49 0.80 14.60 -9.02
N HIS A 50 2.09 14.61 -8.69
CA HIS A 50 3.05 15.50 -9.33
C HIS A 50 3.38 15.14 -10.79
N LYS A 51 3.37 13.84 -11.15
CA LYS A 51 3.60 13.39 -12.54
C LYS A 51 2.42 13.64 -13.47
N GLU A 52 1.18 13.55 -12.98
CA GLU A 52 -0.02 13.85 -13.77
C GLU A 52 -0.09 15.34 -14.13
N GLU A 53 0.31 16.22 -13.21
CA GLU A 53 0.37 17.68 -13.45
C GLU A 53 1.47 18.11 -14.43
N THR A 54 2.58 17.37 -14.52
CA THR A 54 3.69 17.68 -15.44
C THR A 54 3.52 17.08 -16.84
N ASN A 55 2.47 16.30 -17.08
CA ASN A 55 2.09 15.78 -18.39
C ASN A 55 0.82 16.45 -18.94
N LYS A 56 0.65 17.75 -18.71
CA LYS A 56 -0.43 18.57 -19.30
C LYS A 56 0.14 19.71 -20.13
#